data_AF-A0A8V0ZWG5-F1
#
_entry.id   AF-A0A8V0ZWG5-F1
#
_cell.length_a   1.000
_cell.length_b   1.000
_cell.length_c   1.000
_cell.angle_alpha   90.00
_cell.angle_beta   90.00
_cell.angle_gamma   90.00
#
_symmetry.space_group_name_H-M   'P 1'
#
loop_
_entity.id
_entity.type
_entity.pdbx_description
1 polymer ?
#
loop_
_entity_poly.entity_id
_entity_poly.type
_entity_poly.pdbx_seq_one_letter_code
_entity_poly.pdbx_strand_id
1 'polypeptide(L)'
;MLIQHTRNPRVAWMTRWKEGAGKPPMYGDYEAQRHWQEVTYNLPIRQWYFNTSDNNLLYWGLDYPPLTAYHSFLCAYVAKLINPDWIALHTSRGYESQSHKLFMRTTVFVADLLIYIPAVILYCCSLKETSTKKKVSSALCILLYPGLILIDHGHFQYNSVSLGFALWGVLCLSYDWDLLGSAAFCLALNYKQMELYHSLPFFCYLLGKCFKKGLKGKGLLLLIKLAGTVVASFAVCWLPFCTDVEQIMQVLRRLFPIDRGLFEDKVANIWCSLSVLIKIKNVVSPQTQLKLSFAVTFLSLLPTCIKLTVQPSLRGFKLTLVSCALSFFLFSFQVHEKSILLVSVPVCLIINEVPFMATWFLLVSTFSMLPLLLKDGLLLPYAVTTLAFLSACVASFAIFEKTSAKDLQLKPFSQSLRGYVSWFKLFPKIVRSLFLLSVTLMGVLSVMSAAVHPPQRFPDLFPVSVSSISCLHFLFFLVYFNVIILWDSKNSRNQKKVS
;
A
#
# COMPACT_ATOMS: atom_id res chain seq x y z
N MET A 1 -50.18 -14.28 -18.09
CA MET A 1 -49.05 -15.17 -17.72
C MET A 1 -47.84 -14.73 -18.54
N LEU A 2 -47.25 -13.60 -18.13
CA LEU A 2 -46.11 -12.92 -18.78
C LEU A 2 -45.80 -11.73 -17.86
N ILE A 3 -44.74 -11.81 -17.05
CA ILE A 3 -44.18 -10.62 -16.42
C ILE A 3 -42.67 -10.68 -16.60
N GLN A 4 -42.23 -10.02 -17.68
CA GLN A 4 -40.88 -9.52 -17.85
C GLN A 4 -40.57 -8.57 -16.69
N HIS A 5 -39.54 -8.86 -15.90
CA HIS A 5 -38.89 -7.83 -15.08
C HIS A 5 -37.64 -7.34 -15.80
N THR A 6 -37.84 -6.28 -16.58
CA THR A 6 -36.82 -5.35 -17.05
C THR A 6 -36.12 -4.71 -15.83
N ARG A 7 -34.93 -5.21 -15.48
CA ARG A 7 -34.05 -4.51 -14.53
C ARG A 7 -33.13 -3.56 -15.29
N ASN A 8 -33.36 -2.27 -15.03
CA ASN A 8 -32.63 -1.10 -15.49
C ASN A 8 -31.10 -1.23 -15.26
N PRO A 9 -30.23 -1.04 -16.28
CA PRO A 9 -28.78 -1.26 -16.17
C PRO A 9 -27.97 -0.11 -15.53
N ARG A 10 -28.63 0.90 -14.95
CA ARG A 10 -27.92 2.04 -14.34
C ARG A 10 -27.68 1.73 -12.85
N VAL A 11 -26.40 1.68 -12.44
CA VAL A 11 -25.85 1.36 -11.09
C VAL A 11 -25.43 -0.13 -10.86
N ALA A 12 -25.21 -0.93 -11.91
CA ALA A 12 -24.88 -2.37 -11.78
C ALA A 12 -23.40 -2.74 -11.54
N TRP A 13 -22.49 -1.78 -11.35
CA TRP A 13 -21.05 -2.08 -11.22
C TRP A 13 -20.62 -2.44 -9.78
N MET A 14 -21.37 -1.99 -8.77
CA MET A 14 -21.11 -2.32 -7.36
C MET A 14 -21.69 -3.67 -6.91
N THR A 15 -22.45 -4.40 -7.74
CA THR A 15 -23.22 -5.55 -7.26
C THR A 15 -22.75 -6.91 -7.78
N ARG A 16 -21.93 -6.95 -8.84
CA ARG A 16 -21.74 -8.18 -9.62
C ARG A 16 -20.41 -8.93 -9.42
N TRP A 17 -19.39 -8.27 -8.88
CA TRP A 17 -18.02 -8.83 -8.85
C TRP A 17 -17.52 -8.96 -7.40
N LYS A 18 -17.01 -10.14 -7.04
CA LYS A 18 -16.36 -10.42 -5.77
C LYS A 18 -15.31 -11.50 -5.98
N GLU A 19 -14.18 -11.36 -5.29
CA GLU A 19 -13.22 -12.45 -5.16
C GLU A 19 -13.90 -13.66 -4.50
N GLY A 20 -13.72 -14.83 -5.11
CA GLY A 20 -14.19 -16.10 -4.55
C GLY A 20 -15.70 -16.38 -4.58
N ALA A 21 -16.52 -15.52 -5.22
CA ALA A 21 -17.96 -15.73 -5.29
C ALA A 21 -18.32 -17.12 -5.86
N GLY A 22 -19.14 -17.86 -5.12
CA GLY A 22 -19.56 -19.21 -5.52
C GLY A 22 -18.44 -20.23 -5.66
N LYS A 23 -17.30 -20.06 -4.96
CA LYS A 23 -16.16 -21.00 -4.95
C LYS A 23 -16.01 -21.70 -3.59
N PRO A 24 -16.89 -22.66 -3.23
CA PRO A 24 -16.67 -23.50 -2.05
C PRO A 24 -15.36 -24.32 -2.22
N PRO A 25 -14.69 -24.71 -1.13
CA PRO A 25 -15.12 -24.55 0.26
C PRO A 25 -14.66 -23.22 0.91
N MET A 26 -13.66 -22.53 0.36
CA MET A 26 -13.00 -21.39 1.03
C MET A 26 -13.45 -20.00 0.58
N TYR A 27 -14.04 -19.80 -0.60
CA TYR A 27 -14.36 -18.44 -1.11
C TYR A 27 -13.11 -17.52 -1.16
N GLY A 28 -13.24 -16.20 -0.98
CA GLY A 28 -12.15 -15.20 -1.11
C GLY A 28 -12.11 -14.19 0.05
N ASP A 29 -11.39 -13.08 -0.10
CA ASP A 29 -11.16 -12.11 0.99
C ASP A 29 -12.47 -11.53 1.57
N TYR A 30 -13.55 -11.48 0.78
CA TYR A 30 -14.89 -11.14 1.27
C TYR A 30 -15.36 -12.05 2.41
N GLU A 31 -15.18 -13.36 2.27
CA GLU A 31 -15.61 -14.34 3.27
C GLU A 31 -14.71 -14.28 4.50
N ALA A 32 -13.42 -13.99 4.32
CA ALA A 32 -12.51 -13.77 5.44
C ALA A 32 -13.00 -12.62 6.34
N GLN A 33 -13.33 -11.47 5.74
CA GLN A 33 -13.82 -10.31 6.50
C GLN A 33 -15.18 -10.59 7.17
N ARG A 34 -16.09 -11.30 6.50
CA ARG A 34 -17.36 -11.72 7.12
C ARG A 34 -17.11 -12.65 8.31
N HIS A 35 -16.25 -13.66 8.13
CA HIS A 35 -15.94 -14.61 9.18
C HIS A 35 -15.29 -13.94 10.39
N TRP A 36 -14.46 -12.92 10.19
CA TRP A 36 -13.92 -12.12 11.30
C TRP A 36 -15.01 -11.38 12.07
N GLN A 37 -16.06 -10.88 11.40
CA GLN A 37 -17.22 -10.29 12.07
C GLN A 37 -18.00 -11.33 12.90
N GLU A 38 -18.21 -12.54 12.35
CA GLU A 38 -18.81 -13.68 13.07
C GLU A 38 -18.00 -14.06 14.33
N VAL A 39 -16.69 -14.27 14.18
CA VAL A 39 -15.79 -14.68 15.27
C VAL A 39 -15.74 -13.62 16.37
N THR A 40 -15.51 -12.36 15.99
CA THR A 40 -15.31 -11.28 16.97
C THR A 40 -16.56 -10.97 17.76
N TYR A 41 -17.75 -11.14 17.17
CA TYR A 41 -19.02 -10.91 17.86
C TYR A 41 -19.43 -12.05 18.78
N ASN A 42 -19.28 -13.31 18.34
CA ASN A 42 -19.85 -14.45 19.05
C ASN A 42 -18.89 -15.10 20.05
N LEU A 43 -17.57 -14.91 19.92
CA LEU A 43 -16.57 -15.57 20.76
C LEU A 43 -15.87 -14.60 21.71
N PRO A 44 -15.44 -15.05 22.90
CA PRO A 44 -14.63 -14.23 23.78
C PRO A 44 -13.26 -13.93 23.15
N ILE A 45 -12.68 -12.77 23.47
CA ILE A 45 -11.41 -12.27 22.89
C ILE A 45 -10.28 -13.30 22.91
N ARG A 46 -10.21 -14.11 23.98
CA ARG A 46 -9.20 -15.17 24.14
C ARG A 46 -9.26 -16.23 23.02
N GLN A 47 -10.40 -16.40 22.37
CA GLN A 47 -10.58 -17.40 21.31
C GLN A 47 -10.39 -16.84 19.90
N TRP A 48 -10.29 -15.51 19.71
CA TRP A 48 -10.27 -14.91 18.36
C TRP A 48 -9.10 -15.38 17.49
N TYR A 49 -7.95 -15.67 18.10
CA TYR A 49 -6.72 -16.09 17.41
C TYR A 49 -6.34 -17.55 17.68
N PHE A 50 -7.20 -18.31 18.34
CA PHE A 50 -6.94 -19.70 18.74
C PHE A 50 -7.83 -20.67 17.98
N ASN A 51 -7.29 -21.87 17.73
CA ASN A 51 -8.09 -22.96 17.20
C ASN A 51 -8.90 -23.56 18.34
N THR A 52 -10.23 -23.54 18.22
CA THR A 52 -11.17 -24.06 19.23
C THR A 52 -12.24 -24.93 18.57
N SER A 53 -13.18 -25.45 19.35
CA SER A 53 -14.40 -26.09 18.82
C SER A 53 -15.19 -25.14 17.92
N ASP A 54 -15.14 -23.83 18.22
CA ASP A 54 -15.97 -22.81 17.59
C ASP A 54 -15.22 -21.93 16.58
N ASN A 55 -13.88 -21.92 16.63
CA ASN A 55 -13.02 -21.17 15.72
C ASN A 55 -12.00 -22.08 15.03
N ASN A 56 -12.16 -22.29 13.72
CA ASN A 56 -11.21 -23.04 12.92
C ASN A 56 -10.25 -22.08 12.22
N LEU A 57 -9.01 -22.01 12.68
CA LEU A 57 -8.01 -21.09 12.12
C LEU A 57 -7.59 -21.41 10.67
N LEU A 58 -7.91 -22.60 10.17
CA LEU A 58 -7.73 -22.97 8.75
C LEU A 58 -8.83 -22.41 7.86
N TYR A 59 -9.98 -22.01 8.42
CA TYR A 59 -11.07 -21.36 7.71
C TYR A 59 -11.03 -19.85 8.00
N TRP A 60 -10.16 -19.13 7.28
CA TRP A 60 -10.01 -17.67 7.42
C TRP A 60 -9.80 -17.18 8.86
N GLY A 61 -8.90 -17.83 9.60
CA GLY A 61 -8.51 -17.36 10.93
C GLY A 61 -7.98 -15.91 10.90
N LEU A 62 -8.10 -15.22 12.02
CA LEU A 62 -7.75 -13.80 12.12
C LEU A 62 -6.22 -13.62 12.04
N ASP A 63 -5.76 -12.92 11.01
CA ASP A 63 -4.33 -12.77 10.66
C ASP A 63 -3.80 -11.33 10.85
N TYR A 64 -4.68 -10.41 11.24
CA TYR A 64 -4.37 -8.99 11.39
C TYR A 64 -4.28 -8.60 12.88
N PRO A 65 -3.60 -7.50 13.23
CA PRO A 65 -3.44 -7.08 14.62
C PRO A 65 -4.77 -6.63 15.27
N PRO A 66 -4.77 -6.42 16.60
CA PRO A 66 -5.97 -6.15 17.39
C PRO A 66 -6.94 -5.09 16.86
N LEU A 67 -6.44 -4.00 16.26
CA LEU A 67 -7.32 -2.92 15.80
C LEU A 67 -8.22 -3.35 14.64
N THR A 68 -7.76 -4.26 13.77
CA THR A 68 -8.64 -4.86 12.76
C THR A 68 -9.73 -5.71 13.41
N ALA A 69 -9.39 -6.52 14.44
CA ALA A 69 -10.37 -7.33 15.12
C ALA A 69 -11.45 -6.46 15.80
N TYR A 70 -11.07 -5.34 16.42
CA TYR A 70 -12.03 -4.37 16.97
C TYR A 70 -12.89 -3.70 15.88
N HIS A 71 -12.33 -3.43 14.71
CA HIS A 71 -13.10 -2.90 13.59
C HIS A 71 -14.12 -3.95 13.08
N SER A 72 -13.71 -5.21 12.90
CA SER A 72 -14.62 -6.31 12.57
C SER A 72 -15.73 -6.46 13.62
N PHE A 73 -15.38 -6.35 14.91
CA PHE A 73 -16.35 -6.40 16.01
C PHE A 73 -17.39 -5.28 15.92
N LEU A 74 -16.95 -4.04 15.65
CA LEU A 74 -17.85 -2.90 15.45
C LEU A 74 -18.79 -3.11 14.26
N CYS A 75 -18.25 -3.56 13.12
CA CYS A 75 -19.07 -3.89 11.95
C CYS A 75 -20.06 -5.01 12.27
N ALA A 76 -19.67 -6.01 13.07
CA ALA A 76 -20.53 -7.12 13.44
C ALA A 76 -21.72 -6.67 14.31
N TYR A 77 -21.56 -5.70 15.21
CA TYR A 77 -22.70 -5.11 15.93
C TYR A 77 -23.70 -4.47 14.98
N VAL A 78 -23.22 -3.71 13.98
CA VAL A 78 -24.10 -3.11 12.98
C VAL A 78 -24.78 -4.20 12.14
N ALA A 79 -24.05 -5.26 11.76
CA ALA A 79 -24.60 -6.40 11.05
C ALA A 79 -25.73 -7.06 11.85
N LYS A 80 -25.51 -7.30 13.16
CA LYS A 80 -26.49 -7.91 14.07
C LYS A 80 -27.81 -7.13 14.11
N LEU A 81 -27.74 -5.80 14.11
CA LEU A 81 -28.92 -4.93 14.13
C LEU A 81 -29.74 -4.99 12.84
N ILE A 82 -29.08 -5.26 11.70
CA ILE A 82 -29.73 -5.31 10.39
C ILE A 82 -30.25 -6.73 10.08
N ASN A 83 -29.36 -7.71 10.17
CA ASN A 83 -29.70 -9.12 9.97
C ASN A 83 -28.72 -10.02 10.75
N PRO A 84 -29.19 -10.70 11.81
CA PRO A 84 -28.35 -11.55 12.64
C PRO A 84 -27.77 -12.77 11.91
N ASP A 85 -28.40 -13.23 10.82
CA ASP A 85 -27.98 -14.42 10.09
C ASP A 85 -26.65 -14.24 9.35
N TRP A 86 -26.23 -12.98 9.11
CA TRP A 86 -24.97 -12.69 8.42
C TRP A 86 -23.73 -13.06 9.24
N ILE A 87 -23.89 -13.11 10.55
CA ILE A 87 -22.82 -13.36 11.52
C ILE A 87 -23.19 -14.50 12.49
N ALA A 88 -24.18 -15.31 12.15
CA ALA A 88 -24.60 -16.42 12.99
C ALA A 88 -23.48 -17.48 13.05
N LEU A 89 -23.05 -17.83 14.27
CA LEU A 89 -21.97 -18.78 14.48
C LEU A 89 -22.32 -20.14 13.84
N HIS A 90 -21.37 -20.73 13.13
CA HIS A 90 -21.47 -22.03 12.42
C HIS A 90 -22.37 -22.07 11.18
N THR A 91 -23.43 -21.27 11.12
CA THR A 91 -24.42 -21.32 10.02
C THR A 91 -24.18 -20.26 8.95
N SER A 92 -23.46 -19.17 9.26
CA SER A 92 -23.21 -18.06 8.33
C SER A 92 -21.97 -18.23 7.44
N ARG A 93 -21.27 -19.36 7.52
CA ARG A 93 -20.10 -19.65 6.67
C ARG A 93 -20.51 -19.71 5.20
N GLY A 94 -19.82 -18.94 4.36
CA GLY A 94 -20.13 -18.80 2.94
C GLY A 94 -21.43 -18.05 2.66
N TYR A 95 -21.95 -17.25 3.61
CA TYR A 95 -23.23 -16.56 3.44
C TYR A 95 -23.17 -15.50 2.34
N GLU A 96 -23.96 -15.73 1.28
CA GLU A 96 -24.09 -14.83 0.15
C GLU A 96 -25.53 -14.36 -0.07
N SER A 97 -25.81 -13.09 0.23
CA SER A 97 -27.05 -12.43 -0.17
C SER A 97 -26.77 -11.02 -0.69
N GLN A 98 -27.63 -10.50 -1.57
CA GLN A 98 -27.43 -9.17 -2.16
C GLN A 98 -27.39 -8.05 -1.12
N SER A 99 -28.22 -8.14 -0.07
CA SER A 99 -28.24 -7.20 1.05
C SER A 99 -26.95 -7.27 1.86
N HIS A 100 -26.43 -8.47 2.12
CA HIS A 100 -25.15 -8.64 2.79
C HIS A 100 -23.98 -8.09 1.95
N LYS A 101 -23.99 -8.30 0.62
CA LYS A 101 -22.97 -7.71 -0.29
C LYS A 101 -22.98 -6.18 -0.20
N LEU A 102 -24.16 -5.58 -0.16
CA LEU A 102 -24.32 -4.13 -0.04
C LEU A 102 -23.81 -3.62 1.31
N PHE A 103 -24.24 -4.25 2.42
CA PHE A 103 -23.79 -3.92 3.77
C PHE A 103 -22.26 -3.89 3.86
N MET A 104 -21.61 -4.97 3.45
CA MET A 104 -20.16 -5.11 3.48
C MET A 104 -19.44 -4.07 2.62
N ARG A 105 -19.98 -3.71 1.46
CA ARG A 105 -19.40 -2.64 0.62
C ARG A 105 -19.58 -1.25 1.25
N THR A 106 -20.71 -1.03 1.91
CA THR A 106 -20.99 0.19 2.66
C THR A 106 -20.04 0.34 3.84
N THR A 107 -19.70 -0.72 4.57
CA THR A 107 -18.73 -0.63 5.68
C THR A 107 -17.34 -0.22 5.19
N VAL A 108 -16.88 -0.74 4.05
CA VAL A 108 -15.61 -0.29 3.42
C VAL A 108 -15.68 1.20 3.06
N PHE A 109 -16.76 1.64 2.42
CA PHE A 109 -16.95 3.04 2.03
C PHE A 109 -17.04 3.99 3.24
N VAL A 110 -17.73 3.59 4.31
CA VAL A 110 -17.82 4.38 5.54
C VAL A 110 -16.44 4.49 6.20
N ALA A 111 -15.67 3.40 6.24
CA ALA A 111 -14.31 3.43 6.79
C ALA A 111 -13.39 4.38 6.00
N ASP A 112 -13.48 4.36 4.66
CA ASP A 112 -12.77 5.29 3.77
C ASP A 112 -13.16 6.76 4.04
N LEU A 113 -14.46 7.03 4.13
CA LEU A 113 -15.02 8.37 4.41
C LEU A 113 -14.60 8.93 5.78
N LEU A 114 -14.45 8.07 6.78
CA LEU A 114 -14.08 8.49 8.14
C LEU A 114 -12.57 8.70 8.32
N ILE A 115 -11.74 7.92 7.62
CA ILE A 115 -10.31 7.84 7.92
C ILE A 115 -9.44 8.36 6.78
N TYR A 116 -9.56 7.79 5.58
CA TYR A 116 -8.64 8.06 4.47
C TYR A 116 -8.99 9.34 3.71
N ILE A 117 -10.25 9.54 3.31
CA ILE A 117 -10.67 10.73 2.56
C ILE A 117 -10.33 12.03 3.33
N PRO A 118 -10.65 12.18 4.64
CA PRO A 118 -10.29 13.38 5.39
C PRO A 118 -8.78 13.58 5.48
N ALA A 119 -8.01 12.50 5.67
CA ALA A 119 -6.54 12.56 5.72
C ALA A 119 -5.96 13.11 4.41
N VAL A 120 -6.47 12.64 3.26
CA VAL A 120 -6.04 13.11 1.93
C VAL A 120 -6.38 14.58 1.72
N ILE A 121 -7.63 14.97 2.00
CA ILE A 121 -8.09 16.36 1.80
C ILE A 121 -7.26 17.31 2.68
N LEU A 122 -7.13 17.00 3.97
CA LEU A 122 -6.40 17.84 4.92
C LEU A 122 -4.90 17.91 4.61
N TYR A 123 -4.30 16.80 4.17
CA TYR A 123 -2.92 16.79 3.70
C TYR A 123 -2.73 17.68 2.46
N CYS A 124 -3.59 17.56 1.44
CA CYS A 124 -3.50 18.43 0.28
C CYS A 124 -3.73 19.91 0.62
N CYS A 125 -4.62 20.20 1.58
CA CYS A 125 -4.83 21.55 2.10
C CYS A 125 -3.58 22.09 2.84
N SER A 126 -2.83 21.24 3.55
CA SER A 126 -1.65 21.63 4.33
C SER A 126 -0.41 21.92 3.48
N LEU A 127 -0.39 21.54 2.19
CA LEU A 127 0.71 21.81 1.27
C LEU A 127 1.00 23.31 1.18
N LYS A 128 2.12 23.74 1.77
CA LYS A 128 2.61 25.13 1.73
C LYS A 128 3.06 25.49 0.32
N GLU A 129 3.00 26.79 -0.01
CA GLU A 129 3.53 27.35 -1.28
C GLU A 129 2.96 26.71 -2.57
N THR A 130 1.77 26.08 -2.47
CA THR A 130 1.08 25.43 -3.59
C THR A 130 -0.24 26.14 -3.88
N SER A 131 -0.53 26.43 -5.15
CA SER A 131 -1.79 27.08 -5.53
C SER A 131 -3.01 26.22 -5.23
N THR A 132 -4.16 26.85 -4.93
CA THR A 132 -5.42 26.14 -4.63
C THR A 132 -5.80 25.14 -5.71
N LYS A 133 -5.64 25.51 -7.00
CA LYS A 133 -5.86 24.60 -8.14
C LYS A 133 -5.00 23.33 -8.02
N LYS A 134 -3.70 23.46 -7.72
CA LYS A 134 -2.81 22.31 -7.55
C LYS A 134 -3.14 21.47 -6.32
N LYS A 135 -3.62 22.08 -5.23
CA LYS A 135 -4.08 21.36 -4.03
C LYS A 135 -5.28 20.48 -4.35
N VAL A 136 -6.30 21.06 -5.01
CA VAL A 136 -7.51 20.34 -5.46
C VAL A 136 -7.15 19.24 -6.45
N SER A 137 -6.30 19.55 -7.44
CA SER A 137 -5.78 18.55 -8.39
C SER A 137 -5.05 17.39 -7.71
N SER A 138 -4.25 17.67 -6.68
CA SER A 138 -3.55 16.62 -5.93
C SER A 138 -4.55 15.75 -5.17
N ALA A 139 -5.49 16.34 -4.45
CA ALA A 139 -6.54 15.60 -3.74
C ALA A 139 -7.34 14.72 -4.71
N LEU A 140 -7.76 15.28 -5.84
CA LEU A 140 -8.48 14.54 -6.89
C LEU A 140 -7.67 13.35 -7.40
N CYS A 141 -6.39 13.52 -7.74
CA CYS A 141 -5.57 12.44 -8.28
C CYS A 141 -5.30 11.35 -7.22
N ILE A 142 -5.11 11.72 -5.95
CA ILE A 142 -4.90 10.75 -4.86
C ILE A 142 -6.18 9.94 -4.61
N LEU A 143 -7.34 10.59 -4.58
CA LEU A 143 -8.63 9.93 -4.37
C LEU A 143 -9.06 9.08 -5.58
N LEU A 144 -8.64 9.44 -6.79
CA LEU A 144 -8.90 8.69 -8.02
C LEU A 144 -7.86 7.59 -8.31
N TYR A 145 -6.91 7.33 -7.40
CA TYR A 145 -5.87 6.32 -7.63
C TYR A 145 -6.51 4.93 -7.83
N PRO A 146 -6.38 4.31 -9.03
CA PRO A 146 -7.12 3.10 -9.38
C PRO A 146 -6.78 1.90 -8.50
N GLY A 147 -5.48 1.74 -8.16
CA GLY A 147 -5.02 0.59 -7.39
C GLY A 147 -5.75 0.45 -6.04
N LEU A 148 -5.90 1.55 -5.29
CA LEU A 148 -6.60 1.50 -4.01
C LEU A 148 -8.11 1.27 -4.19
N ILE A 149 -8.74 1.96 -5.15
CA ILE A 149 -10.18 1.80 -5.42
C ILE A 149 -10.53 0.35 -5.80
N LEU A 150 -9.75 -0.25 -6.71
CA LEU A 150 -9.99 -1.59 -7.23
C LEU A 150 -9.80 -2.66 -6.15
N ILE A 151 -8.80 -2.49 -5.28
CA ILE A 151 -8.52 -3.46 -4.23
C ILE A 151 -9.54 -3.32 -3.08
N ASP A 152 -9.86 -2.11 -2.62
CA ASP A 152 -10.80 -1.95 -1.50
C ASP A 152 -12.25 -2.20 -1.92
N HIS A 153 -12.72 -1.62 -3.04
CA HIS A 153 -14.13 -1.68 -3.44
C HIS A 153 -14.46 -2.75 -4.49
N GLY A 154 -13.44 -3.33 -5.15
CA GLY A 154 -13.59 -4.43 -6.09
C GLY A 154 -13.25 -5.78 -5.45
N HIS A 155 -11.99 -5.93 -5.04
CA HIS A 155 -11.43 -7.15 -4.43
C HIS A 155 -11.88 -7.37 -2.97
N PHE A 156 -12.40 -6.31 -2.33
CA PHE A 156 -12.93 -6.32 -0.96
C PHE A 156 -11.86 -6.37 0.14
N GLN A 157 -11.27 -5.21 0.41
CA GLN A 157 -10.25 -5.02 1.44
C GLN A 157 -10.47 -3.71 2.20
N TYR A 158 -9.89 -3.61 3.40
CA TYR A 158 -9.87 -2.38 4.19
C TYR A 158 -8.46 -1.77 4.25
N ASN A 159 -7.78 -1.60 3.11
CA ASN A 159 -6.43 -1.02 3.12
C ASN A 159 -6.44 0.48 3.43
N SER A 160 -7.47 1.19 2.97
CA SER A 160 -7.69 2.62 3.21
C SER A 160 -7.62 3.01 4.69
N VAL A 161 -8.08 2.17 5.61
CA VAL A 161 -8.01 2.46 7.05
C VAL A 161 -6.56 2.53 7.54
N SER A 162 -5.77 1.49 7.26
CA SER A 162 -4.35 1.42 7.62
C SER A 162 -3.55 2.57 6.99
N LEU A 163 -3.68 2.71 5.66
CA LEU A 163 -2.98 3.73 4.89
C LEU A 163 -3.43 5.14 5.27
N GLY A 164 -4.69 5.30 5.66
CA GLY A 164 -5.27 6.55 6.16
C GLY A 164 -4.69 6.94 7.52
N PHE A 165 -4.54 6.00 8.47
CA PHE A 165 -3.83 6.26 9.72
C PHE A 165 -2.36 6.60 9.51
N ALA A 166 -1.68 5.94 8.57
CA ALA A 166 -0.31 6.30 8.20
C ALA A 166 -0.24 7.73 7.63
N LEU A 167 -1.22 8.11 6.79
CA LEU A 167 -1.34 9.46 6.25
C LEU A 167 -1.66 10.51 7.32
N TRP A 168 -2.53 10.21 8.28
CA TRP A 168 -2.73 11.03 9.48
C TRP A 168 -1.41 11.21 10.24
N GLY A 169 -0.60 10.15 10.34
CA GLY A 169 0.76 10.21 10.85
C GLY A 169 1.60 11.26 10.11
N VAL A 170 1.70 11.15 8.79
CA VAL A 170 2.45 12.12 7.95
C VAL A 170 1.91 13.54 8.10
N LEU A 171 0.58 13.71 8.13
CA LEU A 171 -0.08 15.00 8.30
C LEU A 171 0.29 15.65 9.63
N CYS A 172 0.18 14.92 10.75
CA CYS A 172 0.53 15.44 12.06
C CYS A 172 2.02 15.83 12.15
N LEU A 173 2.90 14.99 11.59
CA LEU A 173 4.33 15.32 11.50
C LEU A 173 4.59 16.57 10.67
N SER A 174 3.78 16.85 9.64
CA SER A 174 3.88 18.08 8.83
C SER A 174 3.56 19.37 9.59
N TYR A 175 2.80 19.25 10.69
CA TYR A 175 2.49 20.32 11.63
C TYR A 175 3.37 20.32 12.89
N ASP A 176 4.45 19.53 12.90
CA ASP A 176 5.32 19.31 14.07
C ASP A 176 4.59 18.71 15.29
N TRP A 177 3.43 18.10 15.11
CA TRP A 177 2.68 17.36 16.13
C TRP A 177 3.23 15.93 16.27
N ASP A 178 4.50 15.85 16.70
CA ASP A 178 5.30 14.62 16.67
C ASP A 178 4.63 13.44 17.41
N LEU A 179 4.06 13.69 18.60
CA LEU A 179 3.43 12.65 19.40
C LEU A 179 2.15 12.11 18.75
N LEU A 180 1.28 13.00 18.24
CA LEU A 180 0.05 12.58 17.57
C LEU A 180 0.37 11.84 16.27
N GLY A 181 1.41 12.27 15.54
CA GLY A 181 1.91 11.57 14.36
C GLY A 181 2.41 10.16 14.68
N SER A 182 3.13 9.99 15.79
CA SER A 182 3.56 8.67 16.27
C SER A 182 2.38 7.79 16.68
N ALA A 183 1.40 8.34 17.41
CA ALA A 183 0.21 7.60 17.82
C ALA A 183 -0.61 7.12 16.61
N ALA A 184 -0.86 8.01 15.64
CA ALA A 184 -1.56 7.67 14.40
C ALA A 184 -0.83 6.57 13.61
N PHE A 185 0.49 6.63 13.51
CA PHE A 185 1.27 5.56 12.86
C PHE A 185 1.23 4.23 13.64
N CYS A 186 1.19 4.28 14.98
CA CYS A 186 0.96 3.07 15.78
C CYS A 186 -0.42 2.45 15.50
N LEU A 187 -1.47 3.26 15.32
CA LEU A 187 -2.79 2.77 14.92
C LEU A 187 -2.75 2.11 13.52
N ALA A 188 -2.02 2.69 12.57
CA ALA A 188 -1.80 2.08 11.25
C ALA A 188 -1.18 0.68 11.37
N LEU A 189 -0.08 0.55 12.13
CA LEU A 189 0.58 -0.73 12.40
C LEU A 189 -0.32 -1.74 13.10
N ASN A 190 -1.16 -1.28 14.04
CA ASN A 190 -2.10 -2.12 14.77
C ASN A 190 -3.36 -2.46 13.95
N TYR A 191 -3.57 -1.79 12.83
CA TYR A 191 -4.62 -2.16 11.89
C TYR A 191 -4.09 -3.20 10.89
N LYS A 192 -2.92 -2.98 10.29
CA LYS A 192 -2.29 -3.92 9.36
C LYS A 192 -0.78 -3.93 9.55
N GLN A 193 -0.21 -5.08 9.92
CA GLN A 193 1.22 -5.24 10.21
C GLN A 193 2.12 -4.90 9.02
N MET A 194 1.58 -4.91 7.80
CA MET A 194 2.30 -4.55 6.58
C MET A 194 2.77 -3.07 6.57
N GLU A 195 2.20 -2.20 7.41
CA GLU A 195 2.69 -0.82 7.63
C GLU A 195 4.12 -0.76 8.19
N LEU A 196 4.70 -1.90 8.60
CA LEU A 196 6.12 -1.99 8.92
C LEU A 196 7.02 -1.48 7.79
N TYR A 197 6.55 -1.47 6.54
CA TYR A 197 7.26 -0.92 5.39
C TYR A 197 7.54 0.58 5.53
N HIS A 198 6.74 1.30 6.33
CA HIS A 198 6.90 2.71 6.64
C HIS A 198 7.60 2.99 7.97
N SER A 199 7.83 1.96 8.79
CA SER A 199 8.30 2.12 10.17
C SER A 199 9.69 2.78 10.27
N LEU A 200 10.63 2.36 9.43
CA LEU A 200 11.99 2.91 9.41
C LEU A 200 12.02 4.39 9.02
N PRO A 201 11.32 4.87 7.97
CA PRO A 201 11.19 6.29 7.69
C PRO A 201 10.65 7.11 8.87
N PHE A 202 9.57 6.65 9.53
CA PHE A 202 9.00 7.33 10.70
C PHE A 202 10.02 7.40 11.84
N PHE A 203 10.64 6.26 12.15
CA PHE A 203 11.67 6.15 13.18
C PHE A 203 12.86 7.08 12.90
N CYS A 204 13.48 6.98 11.71
CA CYS A 204 14.63 7.78 11.32
C CYS A 204 14.34 9.28 11.30
N TYR A 205 13.16 9.69 10.84
CA TYR A 205 12.75 11.09 10.84
C TYR A 205 12.62 11.65 12.26
N LEU A 206 11.89 10.95 13.13
CA LEU A 206 11.66 11.36 14.52
C LEU A 206 12.94 11.31 15.36
N LEU A 207 13.75 10.26 15.20
CA LEU A 207 15.06 10.14 15.84
C LEU A 207 15.98 11.27 15.37
N GLY A 208 16.00 11.58 14.07
CA GLY A 208 16.74 12.70 13.53
C GLY A 208 16.31 14.04 14.13
N LYS A 209 14.99 14.25 14.36
CA LYS A 209 14.49 15.45 15.06
C LYS A 209 15.00 15.50 16.50
N CYS A 210 15.08 14.36 17.20
CA CYS A 210 15.66 14.29 18.54
C CYS A 210 17.15 14.67 18.52
N PHE A 211 17.92 14.15 17.57
CA PHE A 211 19.35 14.49 17.40
C PHE A 211 19.54 15.98 17.12
N LYS A 212 18.76 16.57 16.21
CA LYS A 212 18.81 18.02 15.93
C LYS A 212 18.48 18.89 17.14
N LYS A 213 17.64 18.41 18.07
CA LYS A 213 17.30 19.11 19.31
C LYS A 213 18.29 18.85 20.47
N GLY A 214 19.29 17.99 20.26
CA GLY A 214 20.35 17.67 21.23
C GLY A 214 19.95 16.62 22.27
N LEU A 215 20.68 15.50 22.29
CA LEU A 215 20.43 14.34 23.18
C LEU A 215 20.78 14.57 24.66
N LYS A 216 21.39 15.70 25.03
CA LYS A 216 21.64 16.05 26.44
C LYS A 216 20.55 16.95 27.04
N GLY A 217 19.49 17.26 26.29
CA GLY A 217 18.45 18.19 26.74
C GLY A 217 17.10 17.94 26.07
N LYS A 218 16.59 18.93 25.34
CA LYS A 218 15.24 18.89 24.72
C LYS A 218 15.06 17.71 23.76
N GLY A 219 16.12 17.23 23.12
CA GLY A 219 16.09 16.05 22.25
C GLY A 219 15.84 14.74 23.00
N LEU A 220 16.47 14.55 24.17
CA LEU A 220 16.22 13.38 25.02
C LEU A 220 14.81 13.38 25.58
N LEU A 221 14.32 14.54 26.03
CA LEU A 221 12.93 14.66 26.49
C LEU A 221 11.94 14.33 25.37
N LEU A 222 12.19 14.78 24.14
CA LEU A 222 11.36 14.41 22.99
C LEU A 222 11.41 12.89 22.74
N LEU A 223 12.59 12.28 22.79
CA LEU A 223 12.76 10.83 22.60
C LEU A 223 11.96 10.04 23.66
N ILE A 224 12.03 10.44 24.93
CA ILE A 224 11.26 9.80 26.02
C ILE A 224 9.75 9.95 25.77
N LYS A 225 9.28 11.14 25.39
CA LYS A 225 7.87 11.37 25.07
C LYS A 225 7.39 10.53 23.89
N LEU A 226 8.21 10.40 22.85
CA LEU A 226 7.91 9.56 21.68
C LEU A 226 7.85 8.08 22.06
N ALA A 227 8.86 7.59 22.80
CA ALA A 227 8.88 6.21 23.29
C ALA A 227 7.65 5.90 24.17
N GLY A 228 7.33 6.79 25.11
CA GLY A 228 6.13 6.68 25.94
C GLY A 228 4.84 6.69 25.12
N THR A 229 4.75 7.53 24.08
CA THR A 229 3.59 7.57 23.19
C THR A 229 3.41 6.27 22.41
N VAL A 230 4.50 5.69 21.89
CA VAL A 230 4.46 4.40 21.19
C VAL A 230 4.02 3.29 22.14
N VAL A 231 4.66 3.17 23.31
CA VAL A 231 4.30 2.16 24.32
C VAL A 231 2.84 2.29 24.74
N ALA A 232 2.37 3.50 25.04
CA ALA A 232 0.97 3.74 25.41
C ALA A 232 0.00 3.39 24.29
N SER A 233 0.30 3.76 23.03
CA SER A 233 -0.57 3.47 21.89
C SER A 233 -0.70 1.96 21.64
N PHE A 234 0.41 1.22 21.73
CA PHE A 234 0.39 -0.24 21.64
C PHE A 234 -0.32 -0.86 22.83
N ALA A 235 -0.08 -0.38 24.06
CA ALA A 235 -0.76 -0.87 25.25
C ALA A 235 -2.28 -0.73 25.11
N VAL A 236 -2.78 0.42 24.64
CA VAL A 236 -4.23 0.63 24.42
C VAL A 236 -4.81 -0.40 23.43
N CYS A 237 -4.10 -0.73 22.36
CA CYS A 237 -4.59 -1.72 21.38
C CYS A 237 -4.50 -3.16 21.90
N TRP A 238 -3.43 -3.49 22.63
CA TRP A 238 -3.10 -4.87 23.02
C TRP A 238 -3.57 -5.27 24.41
N LEU A 239 -4.01 -4.34 25.27
CA LEU A 239 -4.35 -4.61 26.67
C LEU A 239 -5.28 -5.83 26.85
N PRO A 240 -6.36 -6.02 26.06
CA PRO A 240 -7.23 -7.20 26.18
C PRO A 240 -6.57 -8.53 25.83
N PHE A 241 -5.44 -8.50 25.10
CA PHE A 241 -4.65 -9.66 24.68
C PHE A 241 -3.46 -9.92 25.61
N CYS A 242 -3.20 -9.05 26.58
CA CYS A 242 -2.07 -9.16 27.52
C CYS A 242 -2.42 -9.96 28.79
N THR A 243 -3.38 -10.89 28.72
CA THR A 243 -3.77 -11.71 29.89
C THR A 243 -2.68 -12.68 30.32
N ASP A 244 -1.97 -13.24 29.35
CA ASP A 244 -0.89 -14.19 29.53
C ASP A 244 0.04 -14.16 28.30
N VAL A 245 1.23 -14.73 28.46
CA VAL A 245 2.27 -14.71 27.41
C VAL A 245 1.84 -15.54 26.19
N GLU A 246 1.06 -16.60 26.39
CA GLU A 246 0.61 -17.47 25.31
C GLU A 246 -0.33 -16.73 24.37
N GLN A 247 -1.28 -15.95 24.91
CA GLN A 247 -2.19 -15.10 24.13
C GLN A 247 -1.41 -14.12 23.24
N ILE A 248 -0.42 -13.42 23.80
CA ILE A 248 0.41 -12.47 23.04
C ILE A 248 1.19 -13.19 21.93
N MET A 249 1.85 -14.31 22.28
CA MET A 249 2.66 -15.06 21.34
C MET A 249 1.82 -15.68 20.21
N GLN A 250 0.60 -16.13 20.50
CA GLN A 250 -0.30 -16.66 19.51
C GLN A 250 -0.74 -15.59 18.51
N VAL A 251 -1.10 -14.39 18.99
CA VAL A 251 -1.41 -13.26 18.10
C VAL A 251 -0.19 -12.97 17.21
N LEU A 252 1.01 -12.81 17.79
CA LEU A 252 2.23 -12.55 17.03
C LEU A 252 2.53 -13.61 15.95
N ARG A 253 2.33 -14.90 16.23
CA ARG A 253 2.51 -16.00 15.25
C ARG A 253 1.53 -15.91 14.09
N ARG A 254 0.29 -15.46 14.33
CA ARG A 254 -0.71 -15.23 13.26
C ARG A 254 -0.33 -14.03 12.39
N LEU A 255 0.17 -12.95 13.00
CA LEU A 255 0.57 -11.74 12.28
C LEU A 255 1.80 -11.98 11.38
N PHE A 256 2.74 -12.80 11.84
CA PHE A 256 4.00 -13.12 11.15
C PHE A 256 4.15 -14.63 10.93
N PRO A 257 3.49 -15.20 9.91
CA PRO A 257 3.57 -16.63 9.61
C PRO A 257 4.91 -16.97 8.93
N ILE A 258 5.93 -17.24 9.75
CA ILE A 258 7.31 -17.54 9.28
C ILE A 258 7.35 -18.84 8.44
N ASP A 259 6.40 -19.75 8.64
CA ASP A 259 6.41 -21.09 8.03
C ASP A 259 5.95 -21.15 6.56
N ARG A 260 5.55 -20.02 5.94
CA ARG A 260 5.18 -20.00 4.52
C ARG A 260 6.42 -19.93 3.62
N GLY A 261 6.48 -20.78 2.59
CA GLY A 261 7.65 -20.87 1.69
C GLY A 261 7.89 -19.61 0.85
N LEU A 262 9.06 -19.51 0.20
CA LEU A 262 9.35 -18.44 -0.76
C LEU A 262 8.49 -18.64 -2.02
N PHE A 263 7.68 -17.64 -2.38
CA PHE A 263 6.83 -17.58 -3.58
C PHE A 263 5.65 -18.56 -3.65
N GLU A 264 4.50 -18.15 -3.13
CA GLU A 264 3.23 -18.76 -3.50
C GLU A 264 2.62 -18.08 -4.74
N ASP A 265 2.87 -16.77 -4.95
CA ASP A 265 2.24 -15.99 -6.02
C ASP A 265 3.22 -15.27 -6.98
N LYS A 266 2.73 -14.94 -8.19
CA LYS A 266 3.50 -14.28 -9.27
C LYS A 266 3.58 -12.76 -9.04
N VAL A 267 4.38 -12.36 -8.05
CA VAL A 267 4.53 -10.96 -7.63
C VAL A 267 5.64 -10.25 -8.41
N ALA A 268 5.49 -8.94 -8.62
CA ALA A 268 6.46 -8.08 -9.30
C ALA A 268 7.71 -7.75 -8.44
N ASN A 269 8.29 -8.73 -7.76
CA ASN A 269 9.51 -8.59 -6.97
C ASN A 269 10.73 -9.18 -7.69
N ILE A 270 11.95 -8.90 -7.19
CA ILE A 270 13.18 -9.33 -7.85
C ILE A 270 13.28 -10.84 -7.89
N TRP A 271 12.87 -11.46 -6.79
CA TRP A 271 13.02 -12.88 -6.54
C TRP A 271 12.15 -13.69 -7.52
N CYS A 272 10.90 -13.28 -7.75
CA CYS A 272 9.97 -13.94 -8.66
C CYS A 272 10.41 -13.75 -10.11
N SER A 273 10.83 -12.54 -10.47
CA SER A 273 11.29 -12.23 -11.84
C SER A 273 12.57 -13.00 -12.19
N LEU A 274 13.53 -13.09 -11.25
CA LEU A 274 14.74 -13.91 -11.42
C LEU A 274 14.44 -15.40 -11.43
N SER A 275 13.41 -15.87 -10.72
CA SER A 275 13.03 -17.29 -10.68
C SER A 275 12.64 -17.89 -12.03
N VAL A 276 12.30 -17.03 -13.00
CA VAL A 276 12.01 -17.38 -14.39
C VAL A 276 13.29 -17.79 -15.11
N LEU A 277 14.40 -17.08 -14.85
CA LEU A 277 15.70 -17.30 -15.47
C LEU A 277 16.55 -18.32 -14.72
N ILE A 278 16.57 -18.22 -13.38
CA ILE A 278 17.37 -19.04 -12.49
C ILE A 278 16.40 -19.68 -11.49
N LYS A 279 16.34 -21.01 -11.43
CA LYS A 279 15.49 -21.70 -10.44
C LYS A 279 16.10 -21.60 -9.03
N ILE A 280 15.98 -20.42 -8.41
CA ILE A 280 16.58 -20.08 -7.10
C ILE A 280 16.24 -21.13 -6.03
N LYS A 281 15.00 -21.67 -6.04
CA LYS A 281 14.55 -22.74 -5.13
C LYS A 281 15.43 -24.00 -5.18
N ASN A 282 16.03 -24.30 -6.33
CA ASN A 282 16.85 -25.48 -6.53
C ASN A 282 18.32 -25.26 -6.17
N VAL A 283 18.75 -23.98 -6.08
CA VAL A 283 20.15 -23.60 -5.89
C VAL A 283 20.42 -23.13 -4.46
N VAL A 284 19.44 -22.49 -3.82
CA VAL A 284 19.61 -21.84 -2.51
C VAL A 284 18.56 -22.38 -1.54
N SER A 285 18.96 -22.75 -0.32
CA SER A 285 18.03 -23.23 0.71
C SER A 285 17.07 -22.12 1.18
N PRO A 286 15.86 -22.45 1.67
CA PRO A 286 14.89 -21.45 2.16
C PRO A 286 15.45 -20.54 3.26
N GLN A 287 16.25 -21.08 4.18
CA GLN A 287 16.89 -20.28 5.23
C GLN A 287 17.88 -19.26 4.67
N THR A 288 18.67 -19.65 3.66
CA THR A 288 19.62 -18.74 2.99
C THR A 288 18.87 -17.70 2.16
N GLN A 289 17.78 -18.08 1.49
CA GLN A 289 16.91 -17.13 0.78
C GLN A 289 16.33 -16.06 1.72
N LEU A 290 15.86 -16.46 2.92
CA LEU A 290 15.36 -15.54 3.94
C LEU A 290 16.45 -14.56 4.40
N LYS A 291 17.63 -15.07 4.75
CA LYS A 291 18.78 -14.24 5.16
C LYS A 291 19.23 -13.29 4.06
N LEU A 292 19.30 -13.76 2.81
CA LEU A 292 19.68 -12.95 1.66
C LEU A 292 18.64 -11.86 1.39
N SER A 293 17.35 -12.21 1.41
CA SER A 293 16.25 -11.24 1.25
C SER A 293 16.31 -10.15 2.29
N PHE A 294 16.51 -10.53 3.56
CA PHE A 294 16.70 -9.59 4.66
C PHE A 294 17.91 -8.67 4.42
N ALA A 295 19.07 -9.24 4.09
CA ALA A 295 20.30 -8.47 3.88
C ALA A 295 20.16 -7.49 2.71
N VAL A 296 19.64 -7.92 1.56
CA VAL A 296 19.46 -7.06 0.39
C VAL A 296 18.43 -5.96 0.68
N THR A 297 17.32 -6.30 1.32
CA THR A 297 16.31 -5.30 1.74
C THR A 297 16.95 -4.25 2.64
N PHE A 298 17.63 -4.68 3.70
CA PHE A 298 18.27 -3.80 4.68
C PHE A 298 19.37 -2.92 4.08
N LEU A 299 20.24 -3.49 3.25
CA LEU A 299 21.31 -2.72 2.60
C LEU A 299 20.76 -1.70 1.60
N SER A 300 19.66 -2.01 0.91
CA SER A 300 19.05 -1.09 -0.05
C SER A 300 18.42 0.14 0.60
N LEU A 301 17.89 0.02 1.83
CA LEU A 301 17.25 1.12 2.56
C LEU A 301 18.21 1.92 3.44
N LEU A 302 19.40 1.39 3.73
CA LEU A 302 20.34 1.97 4.69
C LEU A 302 20.79 3.40 4.31
N PRO A 303 21.17 3.70 3.06
CA PRO A 303 21.66 5.04 2.71
C PRO A 303 20.61 6.14 2.90
N THR A 304 19.35 5.87 2.53
CA THR A 304 18.25 6.85 2.65
C THR A 304 17.84 7.05 4.11
N CYS A 305 17.80 5.98 4.90
CA CYS A 305 17.52 6.04 6.34
C CYS A 305 18.60 6.82 7.11
N ILE A 306 19.89 6.59 6.80
CA ILE A 306 21.00 7.35 7.40
C ILE A 306 20.87 8.83 7.02
N LYS A 307 20.67 9.15 5.73
CA LYS A 307 20.52 10.55 5.28
C LYS A 307 19.36 11.24 5.99
N LEU A 308 18.21 10.59 6.11
CA LEU A 308 17.03 11.12 6.79
C LEU A 308 17.27 11.37 8.28
N THR A 309 17.98 10.46 8.95
CA THR A 309 18.32 10.59 10.38
C THR A 309 19.28 11.76 10.62
N VAL A 310 20.29 11.94 9.76
CA VAL A 310 21.26 13.04 9.89
C VAL A 310 20.64 14.39 9.48
N GLN A 311 19.76 14.40 8.48
CA GLN A 311 19.15 15.62 7.94
C GLN A 311 17.63 15.47 7.82
N PRO A 312 16.89 15.37 8.94
CA PRO A 312 15.44 15.24 8.90
C PRO A 312 14.81 16.47 8.23
N SER A 313 14.01 16.21 7.20
CA SER A 313 13.18 17.15 6.46
C SER A 313 11.90 16.44 6.02
N LEU A 314 10.78 17.17 5.91
CA LEU A 314 9.49 16.56 5.52
C LEU A 314 9.53 15.98 4.10
N ARG A 315 10.19 16.68 3.17
CA ARG A 315 10.40 16.20 1.80
C ARG A 315 11.24 14.92 1.77
N GLY A 316 12.36 14.92 2.50
CA GLY A 316 13.21 13.74 2.64
C GLY A 316 12.47 12.57 3.28
N PHE A 317 11.62 12.84 4.27
CA PHE A 317 10.76 11.84 4.91
C PHE A 317 9.79 11.20 3.91
N LYS A 318 9.05 12.00 3.13
CA LYS A 318 8.12 11.49 2.10
C LYS A 318 8.81 10.64 1.02
N LEU A 319 9.96 11.09 0.53
CA LEU A 319 10.73 10.32 -0.45
C LEU A 319 11.30 9.03 0.16
N THR A 320 11.73 9.07 1.43
CA THR A 320 12.22 7.88 2.13
C THR A 320 11.10 6.89 2.42
N LEU A 321 9.86 7.34 2.67
CA LEU A 321 8.68 6.46 2.73
C LEU A 321 8.53 5.66 1.42
N VAL A 322 8.60 6.35 0.27
CA VAL A 322 8.55 5.70 -1.07
C VAL A 322 9.69 4.71 -1.24
N SER A 323 10.94 5.14 -1.05
CA SER A 323 12.09 4.28 -1.30
C SER A 323 12.13 3.08 -0.35
N CYS A 324 11.79 3.27 0.92
CA CYS A 324 11.81 2.20 1.91
C CYS A 324 10.74 1.15 1.62
N ALA A 325 9.49 1.58 1.39
CA ALA A 325 8.41 0.66 1.04
C ALA A 325 8.69 -0.08 -0.29
N LEU A 326 9.29 0.60 -1.28
CA LEU A 326 9.67 -0.01 -2.55
C LEU A 326 10.79 -1.03 -2.40
N SER A 327 11.79 -0.75 -1.55
CA SER A 327 12.84 -1.71 -1.18
C SER A 327 12.25 -2.96 -0.52
N PHE A 328 11.33 -2.80 0.45
CA PHE A 328 10.62 -3.92 1.06
C PHE A 328 9.83 -4.71 0.01
N PHE A 329 9.08 -4.05 -0.88
CA PHE A 329 8.31 -4.72 -1.94
C PHE A 329 9.20 -5.50 -2.92
N LEU A 330 10.34 -4.96 -3.32
CA LEU A 330 11.23 -5.59 -4.29
C LEU A 330 12.06 -6.74 -3.73
N PHE A 331 12.51 -6.63 -2.47
CA PHE A 331 13.55 -7.48 -1.92
C PHE A 331 13.14 -8.32 -0.71
N SER A 332 11.92 -8.16 -0.17
CA SER A 332 11.47 -9.01 0.94
C SER A 332 11.20 -10.44 0.50
N PHE A 333 11.33 -11.35 1.46
CA PHE A 333 11.12 -12.79 1.26
C PHE A 333 9.66 -13.11 0.88
N GLN A 334 8.71 -12.54 1.61
CA GLN A 334 7.28 -12.67 1.34
C GLN A 334 6.71 -11.30 0.99
N VAL A 335 6.06 -11.22 -0.17
CA VAL A 335 5.36 -10.05 -0.68
C VAL A 335 4.14 -10.54 -1.43
N HIS A 336 3.04 -9.79 -1.36
CA HIS A 336 1.84 -10.04 -2.15
C HIS A 336 1.68 -8.97 -3.23
N GLU A 337 0.93 -9.25 -4.31
CA GLU A 337 0.69 -8.28 -5.39
C GLU A 337 0.12 -6.97 -4.84
N LYS A 338 -0.80 -7.07 -3.88
CA LYS A 338 -1.50 -5.96 -3.21
C LYS A 338 -0.58 -5.07 -2.37
N SER A 339 0.57 -5.59 -1.93
CA SER A 339 1.50 -4.83 -1.07
C SER A 339 2.11 -3.62 -1.78
N ILE A 340 2.02 -3.52 -3.11
CA ILE A 340 2.45 -2.34 -3.86
C ILE A 340 1.71 -1.07 -3.43
N LEU A 341 0.50 -1.19 -2.89
CA LEU A 341 -0.28 -0.05 -2.36
C LEU A 341 0.45 0.71 -1.25
N LEU A 342 1.27 0.02 -0.45
CA LEU A 342 2.13 0.64 0.57
C LEU A 342 3.15 1.58 -0.07
N VAL A 343 3.60 1.31 -1.29
CA VAL A 343 4.48 2.23 -2.02
C VAL A 343 3.68 3.33 -2.70
N SER A 344 2.54 2.97 -3.29
CA SER A 344 1.72 3.87 -4.08
C SER A 344 1.17 5.06 -3.29
N VAL A 345 0.75 4.86 -2.03
CA VAL A 345 0.22 5.98 -1.20
C VAL A 345 1.29 7.03 -0.91
N PRO A 346 2.51 6.70 -0.45
CA PRO A 346 3.62 7.66 -0.40
C PRO A 346 3.94 8.32 -1.75
N VAL A 347 3.85 7.61 -2.87
CA VAL A 347 4.04 8.19 -4.22
C VAL A 347 2.95 9.21 -4.54
N CYS A 348 1.71 8.95 -4.15
CA CYS A 348 0.60 9.90 -4.20
C CYS A 348 0.92 11.20 -3.43
N LEU A 349 1.61 11.13 -2.28
CA LEU A 349 1.96 12.31 -1.48
C LEU A 349 3.01 13.23 -2.12
N ILE A 350 3.73 12.75 -3.13
CA ILE A 350 4.73 13.50 -3.89
C ILE A 350 4.29 13.78 -5.32
N ILE A 351 3.02 13.52 -5.68
CA ILE A 351 2.51 13.75 -7.04
C ILE A 351 2.60 15.21 -7.47
N ASN A 352 2.49 16.16 -6.53
CA ASN A 352 2.67 17.59 -6.82
C ASN A 352 4.14 17.98 -7.02
N GLU A 353 5.09 17.17 -6.53
CA GLU A 353 6.53 17.43 -6.59
C GLU A 353 7.17 16.80 -7.84
N VAL A 354 6.80 15.56 -8.18
CA VAL A 354 7.31 14.80 -9.35
C VAL A 354 6.16 14.19 -10.16
N PRO A 355 5.24 15.01 -10.72
CA PRO A 355 3.96 14.53 -11.29
C PRO A 355 4.12 13.49 -12.38
N PHE A 356 5.10 13.65 -13.28
CA PHE A 356 5.34 12.71 -14.37
C PHE A 356 5.73 11.32 -13.85
N MET A 357 6.75 11.24 -12.99
CA MET A 357 7.24 9.96 -12.46
C MET A 357 6.26 9.33 -11.49
N ALA A 358 5.57 10.13 -10.67
CA ALA A 358 4.53 9.64 -9.77
C ALA A 358 3.35 9.05 -10.57
N THR A 359 2.86 9.74 -11.61
CA THR A 359 1.79 9.21 -12.46
C THR A 359 2.20 7.91 -13.14
N TRP A 360 3.42 7.86 -13.70
CA TRP A 360 3.93 6.64 -14.32
C TRP A 360 4.02 5.48 -13.33
N PHE A 361 4.58 5.70 -12.15
CA PHE A 361 4.62 4.70 -11.08
C PHE A 361 3.22 4.20 -10.72
N LEU A 362 2.25 5.10 -10.54
CA LEU A 362 0.89 4.74 -10.14
C LEU A 362 0.15 3.93 -11.22
N LEU A 363 0.41 4.21 -12.50
CA LEU A 363 -0.09 3.37 -13.61
C LEU A 363 0.53 1.97 -13.57
N VAL A 364 1.86 1.88 -13.44
CA VAL A 364 2.58 0.60 -13.35
C VAL A 364 2.13 -0.20 -12.12
N SER A 365 1.91 0.45 -10.97
CA SER A 365 1.43 -0.20 -9.76
C SER A 365 0.06 -0.85 -9.95
N THR A 366 -0.85 -0.17 -10.66
CA THR A 366 -2.19 -0.71 -10.98
C THR A 366 -2.06 -1.87 -11.97
N PHE A 367 -1.24 -1.70 -13.02
CA PHE A 367 -0.95 -2.76 -14.00
C PHE A 367 -0.33 -4.01 -13.36
N SER A 368 0.55 -3.85 -12.37
CA SER A 368 1.20 -4.99 -11.71
C SER A 368 0.22 -5.92 -11.00
N MET A 369 -0.98 -5.42 -10.65
CA MET A 369 -2.07 -6.19 -10.04
C MET A 369 -3.06 -6.76 -11.07
N LEU A 370 -2.87 -6.53 -12.36
CA LEU A 370 -3.78 -7.00 -13.42
C LEU A 370 -4.13 -8.50 -13.32
N PRO A 371 -3.20 -9.44 -13.08
CA PRO A 371 -3.56 -10.86 -13.00
C PRO A 371 -4.55 -11.16 -11.87
N LEU A 372 -4.42 -10.46 -10.73
CA LEU A 372 -5.37 -10.55 -9.61
C LEU A 372 -6.74 -10.01 -10.03
N LEU A 373 -6.77 -8.81 -10.62
CA LEU A 373 -8.00 -8.17 -11.06
C LEU A 373 -8.75 -8.99 -12.12
N LEU A 374 -8.03 -9.70 -12.99
CA LEU A 374 -8.62 -10.62 -13.97
C LEU A 374 -9.23 -11.85 -13.29
N LYS A 375 -8.57 -12.43 -12.28
CA LYS A 375 -9.11 -13.56 -11.49
C LYS A 375 -10.45 -13.21 -10.83
N ASP A 376 -10.68 -11.93 -10.52
CA ASP A 376 -11.90 -11.41 -9.89
C ASP A 376 -12.93 -10.84 -10.87
N GLY A 377 -12.65 -10.87 -12.18
CA GLY A 377 -13.55 -10.30 -13.19
C GLY A 377 -13.61 -8.77 -13.20
N LEU A 378 -12.60 -8.08 -12.68
CA LEU A 378 -12.55 -6.62 -12.53
C LEU A 378 -11.92 -5.89 -13.72
N LEU A 379 -11.89 -6.51 -14.91
CA LEU A 379 -11.27 -5.93 -16.12
C LEU A 379 -11.89 -4.58 -16.52
N LEU A 380 -13.23 -4.49 -16.55
CA LEU A 380 -13.91 -3.25 -16.93
C LEU A 380 -13.66 -2.12 -15.92
N PRO A 381 -13.86 -2.33 -14.59
CA PRO A 381 -13.44 -1.35 -13.59
C PRO A 381 -11.97 -0.93 -13.72
N TYR A 382 -11.06 -1.88 -13.97
CA TYR A 382 -9.64 -1.60 -14.17
C TYR A 382 -9.39 -0.65 -15.34
N ALA A 383 -9.98 -0.94 -16.51
CA ALA A 383 -9.81 -0.12 -17.70
C ALA A 383 -10.36 1.30 -17.49
N VAL A 384 -11.58 1.41 -16.96
CA VAL A 384 -12.27 2.70 -16.76
C VAL A 384 -11.54 3.57 -15.73
N THR A 385 -11.20 3.01 -14.57
CA THR A 385 -10.53 3.77 -13.50
C THR A 385 -9.11 4.18 -13.91
N THR A 386 -8.36 3.31 -14.59
CA THR A 386 -7.01 3.63 -15.09
C THR A 386 -7.03 4.76 -16.13
N LEU A 387 -7.98 4.72 -17.07
CA LEU A 387 -8.16 5.79 -18.06
C LEU A 387 -8.58 7.10 -17.39
N ALA A 388 -9.56 7.06 -16.48
CA ALA A 388 -10.02 8.23 -15.74
C ALA A 388 -8.88 8.89 -14.93
N PHE A 389 -8.07 8.08 -14.25
CA PHE A 389 -6.90 8.55 -13.51
C PHE A 389 -5.85 9.20 -14.42
N LEU A 390 -5.52 8.56 -15.55
CA LEU A 390 -4.58 9.13 -16.52
C LEU A 390 -5.09 10.47 -17.06
N SER A 391 -6.37 10.55 -17.46
CA SER A 391 -7.00 11.79 -17.92
C SER A 391 -6.95 12.88 -16.85
N ALA A 392 -7.25 12.55 -15.59
CA ALA A 392 -7.19 13.48 -14.47
C ALA A 392 -5.76 14.01 -14.23
N CYS A 393 -4.75 13.14 -14.30
CA CYS A 393 -3.34 13.53 -14.14
C CYS A 393 -2.85 14.42 -15.29
N VAL A 394 -3.21 14.08 -16.53
CA VAL A 394 -2.87 14.88 -17.73
C VAL A 394 -3.48 16.28 -17.62
N ALA A 395 -4.78 16.37 -17.32
CA ALA A 395 -5.48 17.64 -17.19
C ALA A 395 -4.97 18.48 -16.00
N SER A 396 -4.60 17.84 -14.89
CA SER A 396 -4.18 18.52 -13.67
C SER A 396 -2.75 19.04 -13.71
N PHE A 397 -1.82 18.25 -14.27
CA PHE A 397 -0.39 18.53 -14.14
C PHE A 397 0.32 18.84 -15.46
N ALA A 398 -0.34 18.68 -16.60
CA ALA A 398 0.25 18.79 -17.93
C ALA A 398 1.51 17.90 -18.05
N ILE A 399 1.38 16.63 -17.64
CA ILE A 399 2.51 15.70 -17.44
C ILE A 399 3.41 15.57 -18.69
N PHE A 400 2.86 15.75 -19.89
CA PHE A 400 3.61 15.64 -21.14
C PHE A 400 4.41 16.90 -21.51
N GLU A 401 4.04 18.06 -20.97
CA GLU A 401 4.72 19.34 -21.23
C GLU A 401 5.87 19.58 -20.24
N LYS A 402 5.77 19.03 -19.02
CA LYS A 402 6.74 19.23 -17.93
C LYS A 402 7.67 18.03 -17.72
N THR A 403 8.46 17.72 -18.75
CA THR A 403 9.41 16.59 -18.74
C THR A 403 10.88 17.02 -18.65
N SER A 404 11.17 18.29 -18.37
CA SER A 404 12.55 18.77 -18.32
C SER A 404 13.35 18.14 -17.16
N ALA A 405 14.68 18.18 -17.23
CA ALA A 405 15.54 17.70 -16.13
C ALA A 405 15.28 18.42 -14.79
N LYS A 406 14.72 19.65 -14.81
CA LYS A 406 14.24 20.36 -13.61
C LYS A 406 12.97 19.73 -13.06
N ASP A 407 12.01 19.43 -13.93
CA ASP A 407 10.72 18.83 -13.56
C ASP A 407 10.88 17.40 -13.04
N LEU A 408 11.87 16.67 -13.58
CA LEU A 408 12.27 15.35 -13.09
C LEU A 408 13.10 15.41 -11.80
N GLN A 409 13.45 16.62 -11.32
CA GLN A 409 14.31 16.88 -10.15
C GLN A 409 15.72 16.28 -10.23
N LEU A 410 16.19 15.95 -11.43
CA LEU A 410 17.53 15.38 -11.66
C LEU A 410 18.57 16.45 -11.97
N LYS A 411 18.24 17.75 -11.88
CA LYS A 411 19.18 18.85 -12.17
C LYS A 411 20.47 18.74 -11.34
N PRO A 412 20.44 18.58 -9.99
CA PRO A 412 21.67 18.52 -9.20
C PRO A 412 22.55 17.33 -9.58
N PHE A 413 21.94 16.17 -9.82
CA PHE A 413 22.62 14.96 -10.28
C PHE A 413 23.24 15.14 -11.68
N SER A 414 22.46 15.64 -12.63
CA SER A 414 22.91 15.88 -14.00
C SER A 414 24.05 16.91 -14.08
N GLN A 415 24.09 17.89 -13.18
CA GLN A 415 25.19 18.86 -13.09
C GLN A 415 26.46 18.21 -12.57
N SER A 416 26.36 17.33 -11.58
CA SER A 416 27.49 16.56 -11.04
C SER A 416 28.13 15.62 -12.07
N LEU A 417 27.34 15.10 -13.02
CA LEU A 417 27.79 14.15 -14.04
C LEU A 417 28.06 14.76 -15.42
N ARG A 418 27.82 16.07 -15.58
CA ARG A 418 27.93 16.77 -16.87
C ARG A 418 29.32 16.65 -17.51
N GLY A 419 30.37 16.45 -16.72
CA GLY A 419 31.75 16.27 -17.19
C GLY A 419 32.07 14.86 -17.73
N TYR A 420 31.30 13.84 -17.36
CA TYR A 420 31.59 12.45 -17.69
C TYR A 420 30.67 11.87 -18.77
N VAL A 421 29.47 12.46 -18.95
CA VAL A 421 28.37 11.79 -19.61
C VAL A 421 27.54 12.76 -20.47
N SER A 422 27.83 12.82 -21.77
CA SER A 422 27.22 13.78 -22.71
C SER A 422 25.74 13.52 -23.04
N TRP A 423 25.26 12.26 -22.92
CA TRP A 423 23.87 11.87 -23.25
C TRP A 423 22.82 12.38 -22.25
N PHE A 424 23.21 12.99 -21.11
CA PHE A 424 22.24 13.57 -20.16
C PHE A 424 21.35 14.66 -20.76
N LYS A 425 21.77 15.32 -21.86
CA LYS A 425 20.92 16.25 -22.61
C LYS A 425 19.73 15.55 -23.30
N LEU A 426 19.88 14.28 -23.67
CA LEU A 426 18.82 13.46 -24.27
C LEU A 426 17.94 12.74 -23.24
N PHE A 427 18.36 12.70 -21.97
CA PHE A 427 17.68 11.95 -20.92
C PHE A 427 16.17 12.24 -20.80
N PRO A 428 15.69 13.50 -20.80
CA PRO A 428 14.26 13.82 -20.85
C PRO A 428 13.49 13.16 -22.01
N LYS A 429 14.08 13.17 -23.21
CA LYS A 429 13.47 12.57 -24.40
C LYS A 429 13.39 11.05 -24.27
N ILE A 430 14.48 10.43 -23.77
CA ILE A 430 14.54 8.98 -23.53
C ILE A 430 13.46 8.57 -22.51
N VAL A 431 13.36 9.29 -21.40
CA VAL A 431 12.33 9.03 -20.37
C VAL A 431 10.91 9.12 -20.94
N ARG A 432 10.63 10.13 -21.78
CA ARG A 432 9.32 10.26 -22.43
C ARG A 432 9.05 9.10 -23.40
N SER A 433 10.03 8.68 -24.19
CA SER A 433 9.91 7.52 -25.08
C SER A 433 9.69 6.22 -24.30
N LEU A 434 10.42 6.02 -23.19
CA LEU A 434 10.23 4.86 -22.31
C LEU A 434 8.84 4.85 -21.67
N PHE A 435 8.31 6.01 -21.27
CA PHE A 435 6.94 6.11 -20.78
C PHE A 435 5.91 5.70 -21.84
N LEU A 436 6.03 6.20 -23.08
CA LEU A 436 5.11 5.85 -24.16
C LEU A 436 5.19 4.36 -24.52
N LEU A 437 6.41 3.80 -24.55
CA LEU A 437 6.64 2.37 -24.74
C LEU A 437 6.00 1.57 -23.60
N SER A 438 6.19 2.01 -22.35
CA SER A 438 5.61 1.39 -21.16
C SER A 438 4.08 1.36 -21.21
N VAL A 439 3.43 2.49 -21.48
CA VAL A 439 1.97 2.57 -21.57
C VAL A 439 1.43 1.71 -22.71
N THR A 440 2.09 1.73 -23.87
CA THR A 440 1.71 0.87 -25.01
C THR A 440 1.83 -0.61 -24.65
N LEU A 441 2.95 -1.00 -24.05
CA LEU A 441 3.22 -2.38 -23.64
C LEU A 441 2.21 -2.87 -22.58
N MET A 442 1.91 -2.03 -21.57
CA MET A 442 0.89 -2.33 -20.56
C MET A 442 -0.49 -2.48 -21.19
N GLY A 443 -0.85 -1.62 -22.15
CA GLY A 443 -2.12 -1.72 -22.88
C GLY A 443 -2.23 -3.01 -23.69
N VAL A 444 -1.21 -3.33 -24.49
CA VAL A 444 -1.16 -4.56 -25.29
C VAL A 444 -1.24 -5.80 -24.39
N LEU A 445 -0.44 -5.86 -23.32
CA LEU A 445 -0.49 -6.99 -22.38
C LEU A 445 -1.81 -7.08 -21.65
N SER A 446 -2.46 -5.96 -21.32
CA SER A 446 -3.79 -5.97 -20.70
C SER A 446 -4.83 -6.62 -21.63
N VAL A 447 -4.81 -6.26 -22.92
CA VAL A 447 -5.70 -6.85 -23.92
C VAL A 447 -5.37 -8.32 -24.15
N MET A 448 -4.09 -8.67 -24.33
CA MET A 448 -3.67 -10.05 -24.55
C MET A 448 -4.03 -10.95 -23.37
N SER A 449 -3.81 -10.49 -22.13
CA SER A 449 -4.14 -11.25 -20.92
C SER A 449 -5.64 -11.51 -20.77
N ALA A 450 -6.48 -10.64 -21.35
CA ALA A 450 -7.94 -10.76 -21.29
C ALA A 450 -8.54 -11.55 -22.47
N ALA A 451 -7.95 -11.45 -23.65
CA ALA A 451 -8.55 -11.95 -24.90
C ALA A 451 -7.86 -13.20 -25.47
N VAL A 452 -6.62 -13.49 -25.09
CA VAL A 452 -5.82 -14.56 -25.69
C VAL A 452 -5.60 -15.66 -24.67
N HIS A 453 -5.86 -16.91 -25.06
CA HIS A 453 -5.50 -18.07 -24.24
C HIS A 453 -3.98 -18.28 -24.26
N PRO A 454 -3.33 -18.47 -23.09
CA PRO A 454 -1.90 -18.75 -23.04
C PRO A 454 -1.60 -20.09 -23.73
N PRO A 455 -0.43 -20.22 -24.40
CA PRO A 455 0.00 -21.50 -24.96
C PRO A 455 0.02 -22.60 -23.90
N GLN A 456 -0.39 -23.83 -24.23
CA GLN A 456 -0.44 -24.95 -23.27
C GLN A 456 0.90 -25.23 -22.58
N ARG A 457 2.02 -24.98 -23.27
CA ARG A 457 3.38 -25.12 -22.72
C ARG A 457 3.70 -24.08 -21.64
N PHE A 458 3.04 -22.92 -21.65
CA PHE A 458 3.30 -21.79 -20.75
C PHE A 458 1.97 -21.21 -20.20
N PRO A 459 1.28 -21.93 -19.31
CA PRO A 459 -0.03 -21.49 -18.79
C PRO A 459 0.05 -20.14 -18.03
N ASP A 460 1.18 -19.87 -17.38
CA ASP A 460 1.39 -18.64 -16.60
C ASP A 460 2.07 -17.50 -17.40
N LEU A 461 2.11 -17.57 -18.74
CA LEU A 461 2.88 -16.64 -19.57
C LEU A 461 2.53 -15.16 -19.28
N PHE A 462 1.23 -14.85 -19.24
CA PHE A 462 0.76 -13.48 -19.03
C PHE A 462 1.01 -12.98 -17.60
N PRO A 463 0.63 -13.69 -16.52
CA PRO A 463 1.00 -13.30 -15.16
C PRO A 463 2.50 -13.06 -14.97
N VAL A 464 3.34 -13.95 -15.50
CA VAL A 464 4.80 -13.83 -15.39
C VAL A 464 5.34 -12.65 -16.18
N SER A 465 4.77 -12.36 -17.36
CA SER A 465 5.17 -11.21 -18.17
C SER A 465 4.80 -9.90 -17.49
N VAL A 466 3.57 -9.80 -16.95
CA VAL A 466 3.13 -8.64 -16.17
C VAL A 466 4.01 -8.42 -14.95
N SER A 467 4.31 -9.47 -14.18
CA SER A 467 5.14 -9.37 -12.98
C SER A 467 6.57 -8.95 -13.31
N SER A 468 7.18 -9.55 -14.35
CA SER A 468 8.57 -9.28 -14.74
C SER A 468 8.75 -7.87 -15.29
N ILE A 469 7.84 -7.42 -16.15
CA ILE A 469 7.86 -6.05 -16.70
C ILE A 469 7.64 -5.03 -15.59
N SER A 470 6.70 -5.28 -14.68
CA SER A 470 6.45 -4.39 -13.55
C SER A 470 7.67 -4.31 -12.61
N CYS A 471 8.34 -5.43 -12.34
CA CYS A 471 9.56 -5.47 -11.54
C CYS A 471 10.68 -4.58 -12.14
N LEU A 472 10.90 -4.65 -13.46
CA LEU A 472 11.87 -3.79 -14.14
C LEU A 472 11.57 -2.29 -13.97
N HIS A 473 10.29 -1.91 -14.07
CA HIS A 473 9.87 -0.54 -13.81
C HIS A 473 10.10 -0.15 -12.34
N PHE A 474 9.75 -1.02 -11.39
CA PHE A 474 9.95 -0.76 -9.96
C PHE A 474 11.44 -0.62 -9.59
N LEU A 475 12.34 -1.40 -10.19
CA LEU A 475 13.78 -1.20 -10.06
C LEU A 475 14.23 0.16 -10.59
N PHE A 476 13.73 0.55 -11.78
CA PHE A 476 14.01 1.88 -12.34
C PHE A 476 13.55 3.00 -11.40
N PHE A 477 12.34 2.90 -10.85
CA PHE A 477 11.81 3.88 -9.91
C PHE A 477 12.59 3.90 -8.59
N LEU A 478 13.02 2.74 -8.08
CA LEU A 478 13.85 2.67 -6.88
C LEU A 478 15.15 3.44 -7.07
N VAL A 479 15.83 3.25 -8.20
CA VAL A 479 17.05 3.99 -8.54
C VAL A 479 16.74 5.49 -8.65
N TYR A 480 15.68 5.87 -9.36
CA TYR A 480 15.26 7.26 -9.50
C TYR A 480 15.03 7.96 -8.15
N PHE A 481 14.24 7.36 -7.26
CA PHE A 481 13.95 7.94 -5.95
C PHE A 481 15.19 8.00 -5.06
N ASN A 482 16.06 6.98 -5.09
CA ASN A 482 17.33 7.02 -4.35
C ASN A 482 18.24 8.13 -4.85
N VAL A 483 18.35 8.34 -6.17
CA VAL A 483 19.12 9.45 -6.75
C VAL A 483 18.58 10.78 -6.26
N ILE A 484 17.26 11.00 -6.29
CA ILE A 484 16.66 12.23 -5.76
C ILE A 484 16.98 12.39 -4.28
N ILE A 485 16.76 11.35 -3.47
CA ILE A 485 17.00 11.42 -2.03
C ILE A 485 18.45 11.77 -1.75
N LEU A 486 19.43 11.12 -2.38
CA LEU A 486 20.85 11.31 -2.11
C LEU A 486 21.39 12.65 -2.63
N TRP A 487 20.93 13.11 -3.80
CA TRP A 487 21.34 14.39 -4.40
C TRP A 487 20.47 15.59 -4.04
N ASP A 488 19.44 15.42 -3.20
CA ASP A 488 18.73 16.54 -2.57
C ASP A 488 19.73 17.31 -1.69
N SER A 489 20.36 18.35 -2.25
CA SER A 489 21.33 19.19 -1.58
C SER A 489 20.59 20.30 -0.82
N LYS A 490 21.19 20.77 0.28
CA LYS A 490 20.65 21.72 1.28
C LYS A 490 20.13 23.05 0.68
N ASN A 491 18.98 23.07 0.01
CA ASN A 491 18.28 24.32 -0.28
C ASN A 491 17.50 24.86 0.94
N SER A 492 17.35 24.06 2.00
CA SER A 492 16.67 24.46 3.23
C SER A 492 17.50 25.37 4.15
N ARG A 493 18.80 25.60 3.88
CA ARG A 493 19.60 26.61 4.62
C ARG A 493 19.37 28.04 4.14
N ASN A 494 18.84 28.25 2.93
CA ASN A 494 18.62 29.60 2.40
C ASN A 494 17.22 30.16 2.66
N GLN A 495 16.21 29.32 2.96
CA GLN A 495 14.86 29.81 3.30
C GLN A 495 14.75 30.40 4.72
N LYS A 496 15.68 30.10 5.64
CA LYS A 496 15.72 30.72 6.99
C LYS A 496 16.42 32.09 7.04
N LYS A 497 16.92 32.61 5.92
CA LYS A 497 17.51 33.96 5.84
C LYS A 497 16.58 35.00 5.20
N VAL A 498 15.35 34.64 4.86
CA VAL A 498 14.36 35.55 4.25
C VAL A 498 12.98 35.41 4.90
N SER A 499 12.92 35.19 6.21
CA SER A 499 11.69 35.31 7.00
C SER A 499 11.93 36.14 8.24
#